data_AF-A0AAJ0E4E3-F1
#
_entry.id   AF-A0AAJ0E4E3-F1
#
_cell.length_a   1.000
_cell.length_b   1.000
_cell.length_c   1.000
_cell.angle_alpha   90.00
_cell.angle_beta   90.00
_cell.angle_gamma   90.00
#
_symmetry.space_group_name_H-M   'P 1'
#
loop_
_entity.id
_entity.type
_entity.pdbx_description
1 polymer ?
#
loop_
_entity_poly.entity_id
_entity_poly.type
_entity_poly.pdbx_seq_one_letter_code
_entity_poly.pdbx_strand_id
1 'polypeptide(L)'
;MAANIDGVGGAGNCNAQEGTHERVELDNNGAADLQLLLHTYKKWRVPEHIAVAWGDWLHEELNSDSHDVLKGKFSLELVLGWSVARIAVVILIPVVLSLAIGLWFNSKGWTDPTTIQTAWSIASYIVTAGGFVAALLGIMSSLADK
;
A
#
# COMPACT_ATOMS: atom_id res chain seq x y z
N MET A 1 9.58 0.09 0.62
CA MET A 1 8.19 -0.39 0.77
C MET A 1 7.29 0.73 0.29
N ALA A 2 6.76 0.64 -0.93
CA ALA A 2 5.89 1.67 -1.47
C ALA A 2 4.46 1.32 -1.09
N ALA A 3 3.98 1.91 0.01
CA ALA A 3 2.56 2.04 0.24
C ALA A 3 1.97 2.76 -0.97
N ASN A 4 1.01 2.12 -1.64
CA ASN A 4 0.27 2.74 -2.73
C ASN A 4 -1.12 3.02 -2.18
N ILE A 5 -1.53 4.28 -2.24
CA ILE A 5 -2.86 4.68 -1.78
C ILE A 5 -3.84 4.14 -2.83
N ASP A 6 -4.65 3.16 -2.42
CA ASP A 6 -5.54 2.41 -3.32
C ASP A 6 -6.86 3.15 -3.56
N GLY A 7 -7.14 4.20 -2.77
CA GLY A 7 -8.23 5.14 -2.99
C GLY A 7 -8.23 6.28 -1.98
N VAL A 8 -9.10 7.24 -2.21
CA VAL A 8 -9.47 8.26 -1.22
C VAL A 8 -10.72 7.76 -0.52
N GLY A 9 -10.67 7.61 0.80
CA GLY A 9 -11.78 7.05 1.59
C GLY A 9 -12.90 8.02 1.89
N GLY A 10 -12.65 9.32 1.74
CA GLY A 10 -13.57 10.40 2.07
C GLY A 10 -12.84 11.62 2.60
N ALA A 11 -13.60 12.69 2.82
CA ALA A 11 -13.20 13.78 3.72
C ALA A 11 -13.83 13.47 5.09
N GLY A 12 -13.11 13.62 6.19
CA GLY A 12 -13.66 13.45 7.53
C GLY A 12 -13.92 14.80 8.18
N ASN A 13 -15.09 15.02 8.79
CA ASN A 13 -15.29 16.21 9.63
C ASN A 13 -14.51 16.01 10.93
N CYS A 14 -13.62 16.94 11.26
CA CYS A 14 -12.78 16.85 12.45
C CYS A 14 -13.52 17.43 13.65
N ASN A 15 -14.03 16.58 14.54
CA ASN A 15 -14.49 17.07 15.84
C ASN A 15 -13.29 17.20 16.79
N ALA A 16 -12.61 18.34 16.76
CA ALA A 16 -11.44 18.59 17.58
C ALA A 16 -11.73 18.55 19.11
N GLN A 17 -13.00 18.69 19.52
CA GLN A 17 -13.39 18.63 20.94
C GLN A 17 -13.50 17.20 21.46
N GLU A 18 -13.88 16.25 20.60
CA GLU A 18 -14.04 14.84 20.95
C GLU A 18 -12.87 13.97 20.45
N GLY A 19 -12.01 14.50 19.58
CA GLY A 19 -10.92 13.75 18.95
C GLY A 19 -11.41 12.68 17.97
N THR A 20 -12.63 12.84 17.45
CA THR A 20 -13.27 11.88 16.54
C THR A 20 -13.29 12.41 15.11
N HIS A 21 -13.16 11.48 14.16
CA HIS A 21 -13.30 11.75 12.73
C HIS A 21 -14.58 11.09 12.24
N GLU A 22 -15.52 11.87 11.71
CA GLU A 22 -16.73 11.36 11.08
C GLU A 22 -16.56 11.36 9.57
N ARG A 23 -16.72 10.20 8.91
CA ARG A 23 -16.62 10.10 7.45
C ARG A 23 -17.73 10.90 6.79
N VAL A 24 -17.33 11.81 5.90
CA VAL A 24 -18.24 12.56 5.03
C VAL A 24 -18.25 11.85 3.68
N GLU A 25 -19.45 11.51 3.21
CA GLU A 25 -19.63 11.06 1.83
C GLU A 25 -19.30 12.22 0.89
N LEU A 26 -18.26 12.04 0.08
CA LEU A 26 -17.90 12.97 -0.99
C LEU A 26 -18.93 12.86 -2.11
N ASP A 27 -19.27 13.99 -2.71
CA ASP A 27 -20.02 13.99 -3.96
C ASP A 27 -19.15 13.49 -5.13
N ASN A 28 -19.77 13.27 -6.29
CA ASN A 28 -19.06 12.74 -7.46
C ASN A 28 -17.90 13.64 -7.92
N ASN A 29 -17.97 14.94 -7.65
CA ASN A 29 -16.93 15.91 -8.05
C ASN A 29 -15.75 15.87 -7.08
N GLY A 30 -16.00 15.91 -5.77
CA GLY A 30 -14.96 15.79 -4.75
C GLY A 30 -14.23 14.45 -4.81
N ALA A 31 -14.93 13.37 -5.14
CA ALA A 31 -14.31 12.07 -5.40
C ALA A 31 -13.37 12.10 -6.62
N ALA A 32 -13.75 12.80 -7.69
CA ALA A 32 -12.92 12.94 -8.89
C ALA A 32 -11.68 13.80 -8.64
N ASP A 33 -11.82 14.90 -7.90
CA ASP A 33 -10.72 15.81 -7.57
C ASP A 33 -9.68 15.11 -6.68
N LEU A 34 -10.13 14.34 -5.68
CA LEU A 34 -9.22 13.57 -4.84
C LEU A 34 -8.56 12.39 -5.60
N GLN A 35 -9.22 11.80 -6.59
CA GLN A 35 -8.58 10.84 -7.50
C GLN A 35 -7.47 11.49 -8.35
N LEU A 36 -7.68 12.73 -8.80
CA LEU A 36 -6.69 13.49 -9.56
C LEU A 36 -5.48 13.88 -8.69
N LEU A 37 -5.73 14.31 -7.45
CA LEU A 37 -4.69 14.55 -6.44
C LEU A 37 -3.85 13.28 -6.24
N LEU A 38 -4.52 12.15 -6.01
CA LEU A 38 -3.86 10.86 -5.83
C LEU A 38 -3.03 10.45 -7.06
N HIS A 39 -3.57 10.62 -8.26
CA HIS A 39 -2.85 10.34 -9.50
C HIS A 39 -1.59 11.22 -9.63
N THR A 40 -1.69 12.49 -9.26
CA THR A 40 -0.57 13.43 -9.29
C THR A 40 0.51 13.03 -8.29
N TYR A 41 0.12 12.63 -7.08
CA TYR A 41 1.04 12.21 -6.03
C TYR A 41 1.76 10.89 -6.35
N LYS A 42 1.15 9.99 -7.14
CA LYS A 42 1.79 8.74 -7.60
C LYS A 42 2.87 8.97 -8.67
N LYS A 43 3.01 10.16 -9.24
CA LYS A 43 4.07 10.44 -10.21
C LYS A 43 5.42 10.58 -9.50
N TRP A 44 6.44 9.95 -10.07
CA TRP A 44 7.82 9.97 -9.55
C TRP A 44 8.38 11.39 -9.35
N ARG A 45 7.98 12.35 -10.19
CA ARG A 45 8.39 13.75 -10.09
C ARG A 45 7.23 14.65 -10.47
N VAL A 46 6.85 15.53 -9.55
CA VAL A 46 5.85 16.59 -9.75
C VAL A 46 6.60 17.93 -9.79
N PRO A 47 6.35 18.80 -10.78
CA PRO A 47 6.90 20.15 -10.79
C PRO A 47 6.50 20.93 -9.53
N GLU A 48 7.43 21.72 -8.98
CA GLU A 48 7.23 22.45 -7.72
C GLU A 48 5.97 23.33 -7.72
N HIS A 49 5.73 24.07 -8.80
CA HIS A 49 4.53 24.91 -8.92
C HIS A 49 3.21 24.12 -8.87
N ILE A 50 3.20 22.86 -9.32
CA ILE A 50 2.02 21.99 -9.25
C ILE A 50 1.83 21.48 -7.83
N ALA A 51 2.91 21.14 -7.14
CA ALA A 51 2.85 20.70 -5.74
C ALA A 51 2.36 21.82 -4.82
N VAL A 52 2.84 23.05 -5.05
CA VAL A 52 2.38 24.26 -4.32
C VAL A 52 0.90 24.53 -4.60
N ALA A 53 0.47 24.51 -5.87
CA ALA A 53 -0.94 24.73 -6.22
C ALA A 53 -1.88 23.70 -5.57
N TRP A 54 -1.47 22.43 -5.48
CA TRP A 54 -2.23 21.43 -4.74
C TRP A 54 -2.25 21.71 -3.23
N GLY A 55 -1.13 22.16 -2.66
CA GLY A 55 -1.06 22.55 -1.25
C GLY A 55 -2.00 23.71 -0.91
N ASP A 56 -2.00 24.74 -1.76
CA ASP A 56 -2.87 25.92 -1.62
C ASP A 56 -4.35 25.52 -1.72
N TRP A 57 -4.71 24.70 -2.72
CA TRP A 57 -6.07 24.20 -2.88
C TRP A 57 -6.53 23.34 -1.70
N LEU A 58 -5.68 22.44 -1.18
CA LEU A 58 -5.99 21.67 0.02
C LEU A 58 -6.23 22.59 1.24
N HIS A 59 -5.42 23.64 1.38
CA HIS A 59 -5.53 24.55 2.51
C HIS A 59 -6.82 25.39 2.45
N GLU A 60 -7.16 25.88 1.26
CA GLU A 60 -8.39 26.63 1.00
C GLU A 60 -9.63 25.73 1.22
N GLU A 61 -9.67 24.56 0.61
CA GLU A 61 -10.88 23.72 0.59
C GLU A 61 -11.12 22.97 1.90
N LEU A 62 -10.07 22.45 2.55
CA LEU A 62 -10.21 21.61 3.75
C LEU A 62 -10.17 22.41 5.05
N ASN A 63 -9.36 23.47 5.08
CA ASN A 63 -9.17 24.30 6.27
C ASN A 63 -9.85 25.67 6.18
N SER A 64 -10.52 25.99 5.06
CA SER A 64 -11.08 27.33 4.84
C SER A 64 -10.05 28.44 5.08
N ASP A 65 -8.81 28.20 4.63
CA ASP A 65 -7.64 29.08 4.82
C ASP A 65 -7.25 29.33 6.30
N SER A 66 -7.81 28.54 7.21
CA SER A 66 -7.52 28.62 8.64
C SER A 66 -6.28 27.81 8.99
N HIS A 67 -5.34 28.46 9.66
CA HIS A 67 -4.16 27.80 10.26
C HIS A 67 -4.45 27.29 11.68
N ASP A 68 -5.68 27.47 12.17
CA ASP A 68 -6.10 27.02 13.49
C ASP A 68 -6.56 25.57 13.41
N VAL A 69 -5.78 24.68 14.04
CA VAL A 69 -6.03 23.23 14.06
C VAL A 69 -7.39 22.89 14.70
N LEU A 70 -7.94 23.80 15.51
CA LEU A 70 -9.26 23.65 16.15
C LEU A 70 -10.42 24.12 15.23
N LYS A 71 -10.13 24.75 14.10
CA LYS A 71 -11.10 25.24 13.11
C LYS A 71 -11.04 24.48 11.78
N GLY A 72 -10.07 23.58 11.61
CA GLY A 72 -9.97 22.70 10.45
C GLY A 72 -11.24 21.88 10.30
N LYS A 73 -11.96 22.08 9.20
CA LYS A 73 -13.30 21.53 8.99
C LYS A 73 -13.24 20.12 8.40
N PHE A 74 -12.25 19.83 7.57
CA PHE A 74 -12.12 18.54 6.90
C PHE A 74 -10.70 17.97 6.95
N SER A 75 -10.57 16.66 7.13
CA SER A 75 -9.31 15.92 7.01
C SER A 75 -9.39 14.91 5.85
N LEU A 76 -8.30 14.73 5.11
CA LEU A 76 -8.23 13.71 4.07
C LEU A 76 -7.95 12.35 4.70
N GLU A 77 -8.84 11.38 4.47
CA GLU A 77 -8.56 9.98 4.77
C GLU A 77 -7.99 9.29 3.52
N LEU A 78 -6.68 9.06 3.53
CA LEU A 78 -6.01 8.28 2.49
C LEU A 78 -6.13 6.80 2.86
N VAL A 79 -6.97 6.07 2.13
CA VAL A 79 -7.13 4.63 2.34
C VAL A 79 -5.96 3.93 1.64
N LEU A 80 -4.98 3.53 2.43
CA LEU A 80 -4.01 2.50 2.04
C LEU A 80 -4.72 1.15 2.00
N GLY A 81 -5.48 0.91 0.94
CA GLY A 81 -5.87 -0.45 0.61
C GLY A 81 -4.62 -1.26 0.25
N TRP A 82 -4.56 -2.50 0.70
CA TRP A 82 -3.67 -3.48 0.11
C TRP A 82 -4.46 -4.24 -0.96
N SER A 83 -4.20 -3.96 -2.24
CA SER A 83 -4.78 -4.75 -3.31
C SER A 83 -4.54 -6.26 -3.10
N VAL A 84 -5.62 -7.03 -3.00
CA VAL A 84 -5.60 -8.50 -2.86
C VAL A 84 -4.73 -9.15 -3.94
N ALA A 85 -4.76 -8.61 -5.17
CA ALA A 85 -3.92 -9.07 -6.27
C ALA A 85 -2.43 -8.91 -5.96
N ARG A 86 -2.01 -7.84 -5.28
CA ARG A 86 -0.61 -7.61 -4.91
C ARG A 86 -0.18 -8.53 -3.77
N ILE A 87 -1.02 -8.73 -2.76
CA ILE A 87 -0.76 -9.71 -1.70
C ILE A 87 -0.57 -11.10 -2.31
N ALA A 88 -1.48 -11.50 -3.21
CA ALA A 88 -1.39 -12.77 -3.92
C ALA A 88 -0.10 -12.89 -4.73
N VAL A 89 0.30 -11.86 -5.48
CA VAL A 89 1.56 -11.85 -6.25
C VAL A 89 2.77 -12.01 -5.33
N VAL A 90 2.82 -11.28 -4.20
CA VAL A 90 3.95 -11.36 -3.26
C VAL A 90 4.06 -12.73 -2.60
N ILE A 91 2.93 -13.41 -2.37
CA ILE A 91 2.91 -14.79 -1.84
C ILE A 91 3.32 -15.80 -2.92
N LEU A 92 2.83 -15.64 -4.15
CA LEU A 92 3.04 -16.62 -5.23
C LEU A 92 4.46 -16.58 -5.80
N ILE A 93 5.09 -15.41 -5.88
CA ILE A 93 6.47 -15.27 -6.40
C ILE A 93 7.47 -16.21 -5.70
N PRO A 94 7.63 -16.21 -4.36
CA PRO A 94 8.61 -17.06 -3.70
C PRO A 94 8.28 -18.55 -3.85
N VAL A 95 7.00 -18.92 -3.96
CA VAL A 95 6.57 -20.31 -4.22
C VAL A 95 6.99 -20.75 -5.62
N VAL A 96 6.68 -19.96 -6.65
CA VAL A 96 7.05 -20.26 -8.03
C VAL A 96 8.56 -20.26 -8.21
N LEU A 97 9.25 -19.28 -7.62
CA LEU A 97 10.71 -19.16 -7.68
C LEU A 97 11.40 -20.35 -7.01
N SER A 98 10.90 -20.78 -5.85
CA SER A 98 11.38 -21.96 -5.14
C SER A 98 11.23 -23.22 -5.99
N LEU A 99 10.06 -23.41 -6.61
CA LEU A 99 9.79 -24.56 -7.47
C LEU A 99 10.72 -24.57 -8.69
N ALA A 100 10.90 -23.41 -9.34
CA ALA A 100 11.77 -23.26 -10.49
C ALA A 100 13.23 -23.57 -10.14
N ILE A 101 13.73 -23.08 -9.01
CA ILE A 101 15.10 -23.32 -8.54
C ILE A 101 15.28 -24.79 -8.15
N GLY A 102 14.31 -25.38 -7.43
CA GLY A 102 14.34 -26.80 -7.08
C GLY A 102 14.40 -27.71 -8.30
N LEU A 103 13.56 -27.44 -9.31
CA LEU A 103 13.57 -28.18 -10.58
C LEU A 103 14.87 -27.96 -11.36
N TRP A 104 15.39 -26.74 -11.40
CA TRP A 104 16.67 -26.43 -12.06
C TRP A 104 17.83 -27.20 -11.43
N PHE A 105 17.97 -27.18 -10.10
CA PHE A 105 19.03 -27.90 -9.41
C PHE A 105 18.89 -29.41 -9.55
N ASN A 106 17.68 -29.93 -9.38
CA ASN A 106 17.42 -31.36 -9.55
C ASN A 106 17.69 -31.82 -11.00
N SER A 107 17.47 -30.93 -11.99
CA SER A 107 17.80 -31.23 -13.39
C SER A 107 19.26 -31.56 -13.66
N LYS A 108 20.18 -31.13 -12.78
CA LYS A 108 21.62 -31.42 -12.88
C LYS A 108 21.98 -32.84 -12.43
N GLY A 109 21.09 -33.55 -11.73
CA GLY A 109 21.35 -34.87 -11.19
C GLY A 109 20.13 -35.52 -10.54
N TRP A 110 19.23 -36.08 -11.36
CA TRP A 110 17.96 -36.69 -10.92
C TRP A 110 18.10 -37.98 -10.11
N THR A 111 19.28 -38.60 -10.14
CA THR A 111 19.55 -39.91 -9.50
C THR A 111 20.50 -39.80 -8.32
N ASP A 112 21.12 -38.64 -8.12
CA ASP A 112 22.04 -38.41 -7.00
C ASP A 112 21.25 -37.89 -5.79
N PRO A 113 21.18 -38.66 -4.69
CA PRO A 113 20.45 -38.26 -3.49
C PRO A 113 20.94 -36.92 -2.91
N THR A 114 22.24 -36.61 -3.05
CA THR A 114 22.82 -35.39 -2.48
C THR A 114 22.40 -34.14 -3.26
N THR A 115 22.36 -34.24 -4.60
CA THR A 115 21.81 -33.20 -5.47
C THR A 115 20.31 -32.98 -5.23
N ILE A 116 19.52 -34.06 -5.12
CA ILE A 116 18.08 -33.97 -4.83
C ILE A 116 17.85 -33.28 -3.49
N GLN A 117 18.55 -33.69 -2.43
CA GLN A 117 18.40 -33.10 -1.10
C GLN A 117 18.76 -31.62 -1.11
N THR A 118 19.88 -31.26 -1.75
CA THR A 118 20.34 -29.87 -1.83
C THR A 118 19.34 -28.99 -2.57
N ALA A 119 18.78 -29.46 -3.69
CA ALA A 119 17.78 -28.74 -4.47
C ALA A 119 16.53 -28.39 -3.63
N TRP A 120 15.98 -29.37 -2.92
CA TRP A 120 14.78 -29.18 -2.11
C TRP A 120 15.05 -28.44 -0.80
N SER A 121 16.25 -28.56 -0.23
CA SER A 121 16.66 -27.73 0.90
C SER A 121 16.71 -26.25 0.53
N ILE A 122 17.35 -25.88 -0.59
CA ILE A 122 17.39 -24.49 -1.07
C ILE A 122 15.99 -23.98 -1.39
N ALA A 123 15.18 -24.77 -2.09
CA ALA A 123 13.80 -24.44 -2.41
C ALA A 123 12.98 -24.14 -1.14
N SER A 124 13.14 -24.94 -0.08
CA SER A 124 12.43 -24.76 1.19
C SER A 124 12.82 -23.45 1.90
N TYR A 125 14.11 -23.07 1.87
CA TYR A 125 14.56 -21.77 2.41
C TYR A 125 13.90 -20.59 1.70
N ILE A 126 13.76 -20.65 0.37
CA ILE A 126 13.15 -19.58 -0.43
C ILE A 126 11.66 -19.40 -0.07
N VAL A 127 10.89 -20.51 -0.01
CA VAL A 127 9.48 -20.46 0.38
C VAL A 127 9.32 -19.97 1.82
N THR A 128 10.19 -20.39 2.73
CA THR A 128 10.12 -19.98 4.14
C THR A 128 10.41 -18.48 4.30
N ALA A 129 11.43 -17.96 3.63
CA ALA A 129 11.71 -16.53 3.62
C ALA A 129 10.55 -15.73 3.01
N GLY A 130 9.97 -16.22 1.91
CA GLY A 130 8.77 -15.64 1.31
C GLY A 130 7.56 -15.63 2.24
N GLY A 131 7.33 -16.74 2.95
CA GLY A 131 6.28 -16.87 3.96
C GLY A 131 6.46 -15.89 5.12
N PHE A 132 7.70 -15.65 5.55
CA PHE A 132 8.00 -14.65 6.58
C PHE A 132 7.65 -13.23 6.11
N VAL A 133 8.01 -12.88 4.88
CA VAL A 133 7.63 -11.59 4.28
C VAL A 133 6.10 -11.47 4.17
N ALA A 134 5.42 -12.53 3.74
CA ALA A 134 3.96 -12.55 3.67
C ALA A 134 3.30 -12.38 5.05
N ALA A 135 3.84 -13.04 6.08
CA ALA A 135 3.35 -12.90 7.45
C ALA A 135 3.50 -11.46 7.96
N LEU A 136 4.65 -10.82 7.73
CA LEU A 136 4.86 -9.41 8.07
C LEU A 136 3.87 -8.49 7.35
N LEU A 137 3.64 -8.73 6.06
CA LEU A 137 2.65 -7.98 5.27
C LEU A 137 1.22 -8.16 5.79
N GLY A 138 0.85 -9.38 6.18
CA GLY A 138 -0.44 -9.68 6.80
C GLY A 138 -0.62 -8.94 8.13
N ILE A 139 0.40 -8.92 8.99
CA ILE A 139 0.38 -8.18 10.26
C ILE A 139 0.22 -6.68 10.01
N MET A 140 0.98 -6.09 9.08
CA MET A 140 0.86 -4.67 8.74
C MET A 140 -0.53 -4.34 8.16
N SER A 141 -1.11 -5.21 7.33
CA SER A 141 -2.46 -5.02 6.80
C SER A 141 -3.50 -5.03 7.93
N SER A 142 -3.41 -6.00 8.85
CA SER A 142 -4.31 -6.07 10.01
C SER A 142 -4.18 -4.89 10.98
N LEU A 143 -3.03 -4.21 11.00
CA LEU A 143 -2.84 -2.99 11.79
C LEU A 143 -3.38 -1.74 11.09
N ALA A 144 -3.40 -1.73 9.75
CA ALA A 144 -3.93 -0.62 8.96
C ALA A 144 -5.47 -0.61 8.89
N ASP A 145 -6.11 -1.78 9.03
CA ASP A 145 -7.57 -1.92 9.09
C ASP A 145 -8.18 -1.62 10.48
N LYS A 146 -7.36 -1.27 11.48
CA LYS A 146 -7.78 -0.87 12.83
C LYS A 146 -7.72 0.63 13.02
#